data_AF-A0A381W737-F1
#
_entry.id   AF-A0A381W737-F1
#
_cell.length_a   1.000
_cell.length_b   1.000
_cell.length_c   1.000
_cell.angle_alpha   90.00
_cell.angle_beta   90.00
_cell.angle_gamma   90.00
#
_symmetry.space_group_name_H-M   'P 1'
#
loop_
_entity.id
_entity.type
_entity.pdbx_description
1 polymer ?
#
loop_
_entity_poly.entity_id
_entity_poly.type
_entity_poly.pdbx_seq_one_letter_code
_entity_poly.pdbx_strand_id
1 'polypeptide(L)'
;MSCDKHVAYELNEYFSFLVPNAQFHPKVKARMWDGKIRLFNIQTGQLYFGLLPYLKEWAEKHSYKMQTDIVEARHLKEGDINKIKEFFDSLNLHCKGEPITPRDYQIASFLHCVKSDRTLLLSPTSSGKSLVIYSLIRWYQKFLDDDKMLIVVPTTNLVSQMFGDFKEYSQQDKDWNVYDECHKIYSG
;
A
#
# COMPACT_ATOMS: atom_id res chain seq x y z
N MET A 1 7.77 -14.85 -13.65
CA MET A 1 8.82 -15.68 -13.03
C MET A 1 9.07 -16.89 -13.91
N SER A 2 10.31 -17.33 -14.05
CA SER A 2 10.69 -18.53 -14.82
C SER A 2 11.36 -19.53 -13.88
N CYS A 3 10.92 -20.78 -13.91
CA CYS A 3 11.45 -21.87 -13.09
C CYS A 3 11.07 -23.24 -13.70
N ASP A 4 11.69 -24.30 -13.22
CA ASP A 4 11.34 -25.67 -13.64
C ASP A 4 9.92 -26.05 -13.22
N LYS A 5 9.31 -27.00 -13.96
CA LYS A 5 7.93 -27.42 -13.69
C LYS A 5 7.72 -27.90 -12.25
N HIS A 6 8.66 -28.65 -11.67
CA HIS A 6 8.54 -29.14 -10.30
C HIS A 6 8.55 -27.99 -9.29
N VAL A 7 9.43 -27.01 -9.45
CA VAL A 7 9.47 -25.78 -8.65
C VAL A 7 8.15 -25.01 -8.77
N ALA A 8 7.58 -24.93 -9.97
CA ALA A 8 6.29 -24.28 -10.19
C ALA A 8 5.15 -24.95 -9.40
N TYR A 9 5.14 -26.30 -9.31
CA TYR A 9 4.16 -27.02 -8.49
C TYR A 9 4.38 -26.80 -6.99
N GLU A 10 5.64 -26.81 -6.53
CA GLU A 10 5.97 -26.52 -5.13
C GLU A 10 5.50 -25.11 -4.72
N LEU A 11 5.81 -24.11 -5.56
CA LEU A 11 5.37 -22.73 -5.36
C LEU A 11 3.85 -22.60 -5.35
N ASN A 12 3.16 -23.34 -6.22
CA ASN A 12 1.70 -23.32 -6.29
C ASN A 12 1.05 -23.86 -5.02
N GLU A 13 1.60 -24.92 -4.44
CA GLU A 13 1.12 -25.46 -3.18
C GLU A 13 1.54 -24.59 -1.98
N TYR A 14 2.76 -24.06 -1.97
CA TYR A 14 3.24 -23.18 -0.90
C TYR A 14 2.44 -21.88 -0.83
N PHE A 15 2.21 -21.22 -1.97
CA PHE A 15 1.39 -20.02 -2.07
C PHE A 15 -0.10 -20.36 -2.22
N SER A 16 -0.60 -21.27 -1.39
CA SER A 16 -2.02 -21.62 -1.32
C SER A 16 -2.55 -21.61 0.10
N PHE A 17 -3.85 -21.41 0.23
CA PHE A 17 -4.54 -21.54 1.52
C PHE A 17 -5.93 -22.13 1.33
N LEU A 18 -6.37 -22.89 2.34
CA LEU A 18 -7.71 -23.46 2.36
C LEU A 18 -8.73 -22.35 2.62
N VAL A 19 -9.78 -22.29 1.80
CA VAL A 19 -10.87 -21.34 2.02
C VAL A 19 -11.69 -21.80 3.24
N PRO A 20 -11.96 -20.91 4.22
CA PRO A 20 -12.85 -21.25 5.32
C PRO A 20 -14.19 -21.77 4.81
N ASN A 21 -14.69 -22.87 5.37
CA ASN A 21 -15.95 -23.49 4.97
C ASN A 21 -16.00 -24.05 3.54
N ALA A 22 -14.85 -24.24 2.88
CA ALA A 22 -14.77 -24.79 1.52
C ALA A 22 -15.50 -26.13 1.35
N GLN A 23 -15.54 -26.97 2.39
CA GLN A 23 -16.24 -28.26 2.38
C GLN A 23 -17.74 -28.16 2.01
N PHE A 24 -18.35 -26.98 2.21
CA PHE A 24 -19.74 -26.75 1.85
C PHE A 24 -19.94 -26.26 0.42
N HIS A 25 -18.88 -25.84 -0.27
CA HIS A 25 -18.95 -25.30 -1.64
C HIS A 25 -19.35 -26.40 -2.63
N PRO A 26 -20.31 -26.16 -3.57
CA PRO A 26 -20.80 -27.18 -4.49
C PRO A 26 -19.70 -27.89 -5.30
N LYS A 27 -18.70 -27.12 -5.75
CA LYS A 27 -17.56 -27.67 -6.51
C LYS A 27 -16.65 -28.59 -5.68
N VAL A 28 -16.55 -28.37 -4.37
CA VAL A 28 -15.76 -29.24 -3.48
C VAL A 28 -16.53 -30.54 -3.24
N LYS A 29 -17.85 -30.46 -2.98
CA LYS A 29 -18.72 -31.64 -2.88
C LYS A 29 -18.71 -32.49 -4.15
N ALA A 30 -18.69 -31.85 -5.30
CA ALA A 30 -18.58 -32.49 -6.61
C ALA A 30 -17.14 -32.91 -6.99
N ARG A 31 -16.15 -32.73 -6.10
CA ARG A 31 -14.72 -33.07 -6.31
C ARG A 31 -14.07 -32.39 -7.52
N MET A 32 -14.62 -31.27 -7.99
CA MET A 32 -14.07 -30.48 -9.09
C MET A 32 -13.09 -29.40 -8.62
N TRP A 33 -13.06 -29.11 -7.32
CA TRP A 33 -12.16 -28.15 -6.69
C TRP A 33 -11.74 -28.68 -5.33
N ASP A 34 -10.48 -28.49 -4.98
CA ASP A 34 -9.87 -28.95 -3.72
C ASP A 34 -10.09 -28.00 -2.54
N GLY A 35 -10.78 -26.88 -2.76
CA GLY A 35 -11.08 -25.89 -1.73
C GLY A 35 -9.95 -24.91 -1.43
N LYS A 36 -8.84 -24.97 -2.17
CA LYS A 36 -7.71 -24.06 -2.01
C LYS A 36 -7.77 -22.90 -2.99
N ILE A 37 -7.43 -21.70 -2.52
CA ILE A 37 -7.03 -20.58 -3.37
C ILE A 37 -5.52 -20.64 -3.55
N ARG A 38 -5.05 -20.46 -4.78
CA ARG A 38 -3.63 -20.42 -5.15
C ARG A 38 -3.28 -19.03 -5.65
N LEU A 39 -2.26 -18.43 -5.06
CA LEU A 39 -1.79 -17.07 -5.37
C LEU A 39 -0.70 -17.07 -6.44
N PHE A 40 -0.01 -18.19 -6.63
CA PHE A 40 0.89 -18.40 -7.76
C PHE A 40 0.14 -19.06 -8.92
N ASN A 41 0.18 -18.43 -10.09
CA ASN A 41 -0.39 -19.00 -11.31
C ASN A 41 0.69 -19.79 -12.07
N ILE A 42 0.57 -21.12 -12.10
CA ILE A 42 1.51 -22.00 -12.81
C ILE A 42 1.54 -21.72 -14.32
N GLN A 43 0.40 -21.39 -14.93
CA GLN A 43 0.30 -21.20 -16.38
C GLN A 43 1.02 -19.93 -16.84
N THR A 44 0.88 -18.85 -16.08
CA THR A 44 1.48 -17.54 -16.42
C THR A 44 2.80 -17.28 -15.72
N GLY A 45 3.15 -18.06 -14.69
CA GLY A 45 4.32 -17.82 -13.85
C GLY A 45 4.22 -16.51 -13.04
N GLN A 46 3.00 -16.06 -12.74
CA GLN A 46 2.74 -14.81 -12.03
C GLN A 46 2.44 -15.05 -10.55
N LEU A 47 3.00 -14.17 -9.71
CA LEU A 47 2.78 -14.11 -8.27
C LEU A 47 2.52 -12.65 -7.88
N TYR A 48 1.67 -12.40 -6.90
CA TYR A 48 1.48 -11.05 -6.38
C TYR A 48 2.79 -10.50 -5.81
N PHE A 49 3.20 -9.32 -6.27
CA PHE A 49 4.48 -8.70 -5.88
C PHE A 49 4.65 -8.54 -4.36
N GLY A 50 3.57 -8.30 -3.61
CA GLY A 50 3.62 -8.22 -2.15
C GLY A 50 4.05 -9.52 -1.45
N LEU A 51 4.09 -10.64 -2.17
CA LEU A 51 4.56 -11.93 -1.69
C LEU A 51 6.06 -12.17 -1.96
N LEU A 52 6.76 -11.22 -2.58
CA LEU A 52 8.20 -11.34 -2.89
C LEU A 52 9.06 -11.66 -1.64
N PRO A 53 8.86 -11.03 -0.46
CA PRO A 53 9.63 -11.39 0.73
C PRO A 53 9.46 -12.86 1.12
N TYR A 54 8.23 -13.39 1.03
CA TYR A 54 7.92 -14.79 1.31
C TYR A 54 8.53 -15.73 0.26
N LEU A 55 8.60 -15.31 -1.00
CA LEU A 55 9.27 -16.07 -2.05
C LEU A 55 10.77 -16.17 -1.81
N LYS A 56 11.42 -15.07 -1.38
CA LYS A 56 12.84 -15.07 -1.00
C LYS A 56 13.11 -16.03 0.15
N GLU A 57 12.32 -15.93 1.23
CA GLU A 57 12.43 -16.80 2.40
C GLU A 57 12.20 -18.28 2.03
N TRP A 58 11.20 -18.55 1.20
CA TRP A 58 10.92 -19.89 0.71
C TRP A 58 12.08 -20.45 -0.12
N ALA A 59 12.59 -19.68 -1.08
CA ALA A 59 13.68 -20.09 -1.95
C ALA A 59 14.95 -20.41 -1.15
N GLU A 60 15.30 -19.56 -0.17
CA GLU A 60 16.43 -19.78 0.72
C GLU A 60 16.29 -21.09 1.52
N LYS A 61 15.12 -21.32 2.14
CA LYS A 61 14.83 -22.56 2.90
C LYS A 61 14.93 -23.83 2.06
N HIS A 62 14.58 -23.75 0.78
CA HIS A 62 14.63 -24.87 -0.16
C HIS A 62 15.93 -24.92 -0.97
N SER A 63 16.92 -24.10 -0.62
CA SER A 63 18.23 -24.02 -1.29
C SER A 63 18.15 -23.65 -2.78
N TYR A 64 17.09 -22.96 -3.20
CA TYR A 64 16.99 -22.41 -4.54
C TYR A 64 17.71 -21.07 -4.64
N LYS A 65 18.45 -20.87 -5.73
CA LYS A 65 19.05 -19.56 -6.06
C LYS A 65 18.02 -18.72 -6.81
N MET A 66 17.60 -17.62 -6.21
CA MET A 66 16.70 -16.67 -6.85
C MET A 66 17.52 -15.55 -7.52
N GLN A 67 17.21 -15.26 -8.78
CA GLN A 67 17.70 -14.08 -9.49
C GLN A 67 16.54 -13.11 -9.70
N THR A 68 16.76 -11.84 -9.43
CA THR A 68 15.73 -10.80 -9.52
C THR A 68 16.33 -9.51 -10.05
N ASP A 69 15.64 -8.88 -10.99
CA ASP A 69 15.87 -7.53 -11.51
C ASP A 69 15.11 -6.47 -10.70
N ILE A 70 14.27 -6.90 -9.75
CA ILE A 70 13.53 -6.02 -8.84
C ILE A 70 14.52 -5.24 -7.98
N VAL A 71 14.48 -3.91 -8.11
CA VAL A 71 15.18 -2.97 -7.24
C VAL A 71 14.28 -2.67 -6.06
N GLU A 72 14.75 -2.97 -4.84
CA GLU A 72 14.02 -2.66 -3.61
C GLU A 72 14.17 -1.19 -3.21
N ALA A 73 13.15 -0.64 -2.54
CA ALA A 73 13.20 0.65 -1.89
C ALA A 73 14.52 0.86 -1.13
N ARG A 74 15.14 2.03 -1.31
CA ARG A 74 16.34 2.39 -0.55
C ARG A 74 15.99 2.70 0.92
N HIS A 75 16.84 2.26 1.83
CA HIS A 75 16.77 2.72 3.22
C HIS A 75 17.07 4.23 3.32
N LEU A 76 16.22 4.98 4.04
CA LEU A 76 16.47 6.40 4.32
C LEU A 76 17.77 6.56 5.13
N LYS A 77 18.55 7.58 4.77
CA LYS A 77 19.74 8.02 5.49
C LYS A 77 19.37 9.14 6.47
N GLU A 78 20.27 9.45 7.39
CA GLU A 78 20.06 10.49 8.41
C GLU A 78 19.73 11.87 7.82
N GLY A 79 20.34 12.23 6.68
CA GLY A 79 20.01 13.45 5.93
C GLY A 79 18.60 13.51 5.35
N ASP A 80 17.89 12.38 5.28
CA ASP A 80 16.49 12.36 4.84
C ASP A 80 15.53 12.79 5.96
N ILE A 81 15.92 12.66 7.24
CA ILE A 81 15.10 13.07 8.39
C ILE A 81 14.90 14.58 8.41
N ASN A 82 15.96 15.36 8.16
CA ASN A 82 15.86 16.82 8.08
C ASN A 82 14.95 17.26 6.92
N LYS A 83 15.06 16.61 5.76
CA LYS A 83 14.16 16.84 4.62
C LYS A 83 12.71 16.52 4.95
N ILE A 84 12.46 15.55 5.83
CA ILE A 84 11.11 15.17 6.24
C ILE A 84 10.51 16.21 7.19
N LYS A 85 11.31 16.76 8.11
CA LYS A 85 10.87 17.88 8.93
C LYS A 85 10.55 19.11 8.06
N GLU A 86 11.49 19.50 7.20
CA GLU A 86 11.29 20.60 6.25
C GLU A 86 10.06 20.36 5.36
N PHE A 87 9.81 19.11 4.97
CA PHE A 87 8.61 18.74 4.24
C PHE A 87 7.33 19.00 5.05
N PHE A 88 7.23 18.48 6.28
CA PHE A 88 6.04 18.70 7.10
C PHE A 88 5.83 20.18 7.44
N ASP A 89 6.91 20.92 7.70
CA ASP A 89 6.85 22.37 7.91
C ASP A 89 6.34 23.08 6.65
N SER A 90 6.75 22.63 5.45
CA SER A 90 6.29 23.19 4.17
C SER A 90 4.81 22.95 3.86
N LEU A 91 4.17 21.94 4.48
CA LEU A 91 2.75 21.65 4.26
C LEU A 91 1.81 22.68 4.89
N ASN A 92 2.29 23.47 5.86
CA ASN A 92 1.51 24.50 6.56
C ASN A 92 0.13 23.99 7.03
N LEU A 93 0.13 22.83 7.70
CA LEU A 93 -1.08 22.06 8.00
C LEU A 93 -2.02 22.80 8.95
N HIS A 94 -3.31 22.86 8.60
CA HIS A 94 -4.35 23.42 9.45
C HIS A 94 -5.52 22.46 9.63
N CYS A 95 -6.26 22.61 10.72
CA CYS A 95 -7.51 21.90 10.96
C CYS A 95 -8.44 22.81 11.75
N LYS A 96 -9.68 22.97 11.29
CA LYS A 96 -10.64 23.93 11.88
C LYS A 96 -10.08 25.36 12.05
N GLY A 97 -9.21 25.78 11.12
CA GLY A 97 -8.62 27.12 11.12
C GLY A 97 -7.38 27.28 12.01
N GLU A 98 -7.00 26.27 12.80
CA GLU A 98 -5.82 26.31 13.66
C GLU A 98 -4.66 25.51 13.08
N PRO A 99 -3.41 25.96 13.26
CA PRO A 99 -2.24 25.22 12.82
C PRO A 99 -2.11 23.91 13.60
N ILE A 100 -1.76 22.84 12.91
CA ILE A 100 -1.55 21.52 13.51
C ILE A 100 -0.17 20.96 13.19
N THR A 101 0.41 20.22 14.13
CA THR A 101 1.63 19.44 13.91
C THR A 101 1.28 17.95 13.94
N PRO A 102 1.76 17.14 12.98
CA PRO A 102 1.59 15.70 13.02
C PRO A 102 2.20 15.11 14.30
N ARG A 103 1.53 14.10 14.87
CA ARG A 103 2.04 13.38 16.04
C ARG A 103 3.18 12.43 15.64
N ASP A 104 4.03 12.09 16.59
CA ASP A 104 5.21 11.22 16.37
C ASP A 104 4.87 9.90 15.67
N TYR A 105 3.76 9.25 16.05
CA TYR A 105 3.34 8.00 15.41
C TYR A 105 2.82 8.19 13.97
N GLN A 106 2.30 9.37 13.63
CA GLN A 106 1.88 9.70 12.26
C GLN A 106 3.11 9.93 11.39
N ILE A 107 4.13 10.64 11.92
CA ILE A 107 5.42 10.81 11.27
C ILE A 107 6.10 9.44 11.09
N ALA A 108 6.12 8.60 12.12
CA ALA A 108 6.68 7.24 12.02
C ALA A 108 5.96 6.38 10.97
N SER A 109 4.63 6.48 10.88
CA SER A 109 3.84 5.78 9.86
C SER A 109 4.18 6.27 8.45
N PHE A 110 4.26 7.59 8.26
CA PHE A 110 4.68 8.21 7.00
C PHE A 110 6.09 7.75 6.60
N LEU A 111 7.05 7.83 7.51
CA LEU A 111 8.43 7.39 7.31
C LEU A 111 8.51 5.92 6.92
N HIS A 112 7.73 5.07 7.57
CA HIS A 112 7.68 3.65 7.25
C HIS A 112 7.15 3.42 5.83
N CYS A 113 6.11 4.14 5.41
CA CYS A 113 5.58 4.07 4.05
C CYS A 113 6.55 4.59 2.99
N VAL A 114 7.24 5.71 3.24
CA VAL A 114 8.22 6.24 2.27
C VAL A 114 9.44 5.31 2.15
N LYS A 115 9.82 4.62 3.23
CA LYS A 115 10.88 3.59 3.22
C LYS A 115 10.48 2.31 2.52
N SER A 116 9.19 2.02 2.46
CA SER A 116 8.67 0.72 2.05
C SER A 116 7.74 0.93 0.88
N ASP A 117 8.19 0.64 -0.35
CA ASP A 117 7.38 0.84 -1.58
C ASP A 117 5.94 0.34 -1.44
N ARG A 118 5.73 -0.75 -0.69
CA ARG A 118 4.42 -1.28 -0.33
C ARG A 118 4.40 -1.73 1.14
N THR A 119 3.41 -1.28 1.89
CA THR A 119 3.25 -1.69 3.29
C THR A 119 1.77 -1.81 3.69
N LEU A 120 1.52 -2.62 4.72
CA LEU A 120 0.25 -2.70 5.43
C LEU A 120 0.42 -2.04 6.80
N LEU A 121 -0.15 -0.85 6.97
CA LEU A 121 -0.13 -0.14 8.24
C LEU A 121 -1.28 -0.57 9.14
N LEU A 122 -0.96 -1.22 10.26
CA LEU A 122 -1.91 -1.45 11.35
C LEU A 122 -2.01 -0.19 12.20
N SER A 123 -3.20 0.41 12.22
CA SER A 123 -3.41 1.69 12.88
C SER A 123 -4.84 1.75 13.44
N PRO A 124 -5.06 2.16 14.70
CA PRO A 124 -6.38 2.15 15.34
C PRO A 124 -7.31 3.24 14.76
N THR A 125 -8.62 2.99 14.75
CA THR A 125 -9.61 4.02 14.38
C THR A 125 -9.43 5.26 15.26
N SER A 126 -9.51 6.47 14.70
CA SER A 126 -9.20 7.77 15.34
C SER A 126 -7.72 8.19 15.42
N SER A 127 -6.79 7.44 14.85
CA SER A 127 -5.36 7.82 14.81
C SER A 127 -4.99 8.94 13.82
N GLY A 128 -5.97 9.61 13.19
CA GLY A 128 -5.70 10.61 12.14
C GLY A 128 -5.00 10.03 10.90
N LYS A 129 -5.55 8.95 10.33
CA LYS A 129 -5.00 8.29 9.13
C LYS A 129 -5.06 9.18 7.89
N SER A 130 -6.09 10.01 7.79
CA SER A 130 -6.27 10.94 6.68
C SER A 130 -5.08 11.88 6.56
N LEU A 131 -4.54 12.39 7.67
CA LEU A 131 -3.32 13.21 7.64
C LEU A 131 -2.10 12.45 7.13
N VAL A 132 -1.93 11.18 7.51
CA VAL A 132 -0.82 10.33 7.01
C VAL A 132 -0.97 10.12 5.50
N ILE A 133 -2.19 9.80 5.03
CA ILE A 133 -2.48 9.61 3.60
C ILE A 133 -2.24 10.91 2.83
N TYR A 134 -2.76 12.05 3.31
CA TYR A 134 -2.53 13.37 2.73
C TYR A 134 -1.04 13.66 2.57
N SER A 135 -0.27 13.42 3.64
CA SER A 135 1.18 13.67 3.64
C SER A 135 1.90 12.77 2.63
N LEU A 136 1.51 11.50 2.51
CA LEU A 136 2.08 10.60 1.49
C LEU A 136 1.79 11.07 0.07
N ILE A 137 0.56 11.51 -0.20
CA ILE A 137 0.16 12.06 -1.50
C ILE A 137 1.02 13.28 -1.82
N ARG A 138 1.06 14.26 -0.92
CA ARG A 138 1.85 15.48 -1.10
C ARG A 138 3.34 15.21 -1.26
N TRP A 139 3.86 14.15 -0.63
CA TRP A 139 5.23 13.71 -0.82
C TRP A 139 5.45 13.14 -2.22
N TYR A 140 4.62 12.20 -2.67
CA TYR A 140 4.78 11.55 -3.96
C TYR A 140 4.52 12.50 -5.14
N GLN A 141 3.63 13.48 -5.01
CA GLN A 141 3.43 14.51 -6.04
C GLN A 141 4.71 15.29 -6.40
N LYS A 142 5.72 15.33 -5.52
CA LYS A 142 7.00 15.99 -5.82
C LYS A 142 7.86 15.24 -6.84
N PHE A 143 7.53 13.97 -7.12
CA PHE A 143 8.34 13.06 -7.94
C PHE A 143 7.54 12.40 -9.07
N LEU A 144 6.22 12.59 -9.11
CA LEU A 144 5.34 12.02 -10.12
C LEU A 144 5.15 13.04 -11.25
N ASP A 145 5.36 12.60 -12.49
CA ASP A 145 5.18 13.41 -13.70
C ASP A 145 3.76 13.18 -14.25
N ASP A 146 2.80 14.05 -13.90
CA ASP A 146 1.38 14.00 -14.31
C ASP A 146 0.62 12.68 -14.01
N ASP A 147 1.23 11.78 -13.24
CA ASP A 147 0.63 10.51 -12.81
C ASP A 147 -0.48 10.70 -11.76
N LYS A 148 -1.45 9.78 -11.76
CA LYS A 148 -2.61 9.81 -10.85
C LYS A 148 -2.44 8.85 -9.69
N MET A 149 -2.82 9.30 -8.49
CA MET A 149 -2.94 8.45 -7.29
C MET A 149 -4.40 8.06 -7.05
N LEU A 150 -4.64 6.79 -6.74
CA LEU A 150 -5.97 6.27 -6.42
C LEU A 150 -6.08 5.97 -4.93
N ILE A 151 -7.07 6.57 -4.27
CA ILE A 151 -7.45 6.25 -2.89
C ILE A 151 -8.80 5.54 -2.91
N VAL A 152 -8.86 4.35 -2.31
CA VAL A 152 -10.09 3.57 -2.19
C VAL A 152 -10.55 3.58 -0.75
N VAL A 153 -11.80 3.99 -0.52
CA VAL A 153 -12.46 4.01 0.78
C VAL A 153 -13.75 3.21 0.74
N PRO A 154 -14.24 2.66 1.87
CA PRO A 154 -15.32 1.67 1.84
C PRO A 154 -16.72 2.25 1.57
N THR A 155 -16.94 3.56 1.70
CA THR A 155 -18.24 4.19 1.46
C THR A 155 -18.12 5.55 0.78
N THR A 156 -19.18 5.99 0.09
CA THR A 156 -19.28 7.32 -0.51
C THR A 156 -19.19 8.46 0.51
N ASN A 157 -19.69 8.23 1.73
CA ASN A 157 -19.54 9.19 2.83
C ASN A 157 -18.07 9.41 3.20
N LEU A 158 -17.27 8.33 3.20
CA LEU A 158 -15.83 8.44 3.47
C LEU A 158 -15.07 9.15 2.35
N VAL A 159 -15.56 9.11 1.10
CA VAL A 159 -15.01 9.93 0.00
C VAL A 159 -15.14 11.42 0.34
N SER A 160 -16.35 11.85 0.72
CA SER A 160 -16.61 13.25 1.07
C SER A 160 -15.86 13.68 2.33
N GLN A 161 -15.77 12.80 3.35
CA GLN A 161 -15.00 13.08 4.57
C GLN A 161 -13.51 13.24 4.26
N MET A 162 -12.90 12.32 3.50
CA MET A 162 -11.49 12.39 3.16
C MET A 162 -11.14 13.62 2.32
N PHE A 163 -12.02 14.00 1.38
CA PHE A 163 -11.86 15.25 0.62
C PHE A 163 -11.96 16.48 1.54
N GLY A 164 -12.89 16.48 2.49
CA GLY A 164 -13.02 17.53 3.50
C GLY A 164 -11.77 17.68 4.38
N ASP A 165 -11.23 16.56 4.86
CA ASP A 165 -9.99 16.53 5.63
C ASP A 165 -8.83 17.15 4.83
N PHE A 166 -8.66 16.78 3.56
CA PHE A 166 -7.59 17.32 2.72
C PHE A 166 -7.76 18.83 2.48
N LYS A 167 -9.01 19.27 2.27
CA LYS A 167 -9.33 20.70 2.15
C LYS A 167 -8.90 21.49 3.39
N GLU A 168 -9.16 20.95 4.59
CA GLU A 168 -8.76 21.61 5.83
C GLU A 168 -7.24 21.64 5.96
N TYR A 169 -6.56 20.52 5.70
CA TYR A 169 -5.11 20.42 5.81
C TYR A 169 -4.37 21.38 4.87
N SER A 170 -4.89 21.58 3.67
CA SER A 170 -4.28 22.43 2.64
C SER A 170 -4.79 23.87 2.65
N GLN A 171 -5.61 24.28 3.62
CA GLN A 171 -6.32 25.58 3.56
C GLN A 171 -5.37 26.78 3.47
N GLN A 172 -4.16 26.68 4.03
CA GLN A 172 -3.14 27.73 4.01
C GLN A 172 -2.02 27.45 3.00
N ASP A 173 -2.18 26.43 2.15
CA ASP A 173 -1.27 26.14 1.05
C ASP A 173 -1.66 27.01 -0.15
N LYS A 174 -0.72 27.80 -0.67
CA LYS A 174 -0.94 28.74 -1.78
C LYS A 174 -0.80 28.07 -3.13
N ASP A 175 -0.05 26.99 -3.19
CA ASP A 175 0.39 26.34 -4.43
C ASP A 175 -0.36 25.01 -4.66
N TRP A 176 -1.27 24.65 -3.76
CA TRP A 176 -2.03 23.41 -3.86
C TRP A 176 -3.47 23.59 -3.40
N ASN A 177 -4.40 23.12 -4.23
CA ASN A 177 -5.82 23.25 -3.98
C ASN A 177 -6.53 21.91 -4.20
N VAL A 178 -7.29 21.46 -3.18
CA VAL A 178 -8.01 20.19 -3.24
C VAL A 178 -8.99 20.09 -4.42
N TYR A 179 -9.54 21.20 -4.92
CA TYR A 179 -10.50 21.20 -6.03
C TYR A 179 -9.81 20.98 -7.38
N ASP A 180 -8.55 21.41 -7.50
CA ASP A 180 -7.75 21.23 -8.71
C ASP A 180 -7.06 19.86 -8.71
N GLU A 181 -6.65 19.41 -7.52
CA GLU A 181 -5.79 18.25 -7.32
C GLU A 181 -6.55 16.95 -7.06
N CYS A 182 -7.79 17.02 -6.57
CA CYS A 182 -8.57 15.84 -6.19
C CYS A 182 -9.86 15.69 -7.00
N HIS A 183 -10.02 14.50 -7.60
CA HIS A 183 -11.25 14.10 -8.26
C HIS A 183 -12.01 13.05 -7.43
N LYS A 184 -13.29 13.31 -7.12
CA LYS A 184 -14.15 12.41 -6.33
C LYS A 184 -14.95 11.49 -7.24
N ILE A 185 -14.87 10.18 -6.99
CA ILE A 185 -15.64 9.14 -7.68
C ILE A 185 -16.59 8.50 -6.67
N TYR A 186 -17.90 8.55 -6.93
CA TYR A 186 -18.94 8.04 -6.02
C TYR A 186 -19.57 6.71 -6.47
N SER A 187 -19.36 6.32 -7.73
CA SER A 187 -19.86 5.08 -8.30
C SER A 187 -18.89 4.60 -9.38
N GLY A 188 -18.57 3.31 -9.33
CA GLY A 188 -17.86 2.55 -10.36
C GLY A 188 -18.59 1.25 -10.63
#